data_AF-A0A5V9JCR9-F1
#
_entry.id   AF-A0A5V9JCR9-F1
#
_cell.length_a   1.000
_cell.length_b   1.000
_cell.length_c   1.000
_cell.angle_alpha   90.00
_cell.angle_beta   90.00
_cell.angle_gamma   90.00
#
_symmetry.space_group_name_H-M   'P 1'
#
loop_
_entity.id
_entity.type
_entity.pdbx_description
1 polymer ?
#
loop_
_entity_poly.entity_id
_entity_poly.type
_entity_poly.pdbx_seq_one_letter_code
_entity_poly.pdbx_strand_id
1 'polypeptide(L)'
;MKRFIKALEAKVQKSTLEQIQPLKIIKGGAEPGVWGVELLAIRYAAWIKPEFEIEVYEVFKTVVRLGVGAMSRLNRIDHIINTETKAISQCASQMAKWGVGGRKRLLHVARERAANEVQMYLPGMV
;
A
#
# COMPACT_ATOMS: atom_id res chain seq x y z
N MET A 1 23.12 -1.77 -12.71
CA MET A 1 23.33 -1.81 -11.25
C MET A 1 23.74 -0.48 -10.62
N LYS A 2 24.84 0.16 -11.05
CA LYS A 2 25.33 1.42 -10.44
C LYS A 2 24.29 2.55 -10.33
N ARG A 3 23.48 2.76 -11.39
CA ARG A 3 22.39 3.76 -11.38
C ARG A 3 21.31 3.46 -10.33
N PHE A 4 21.02 2.19 -10.09
CA PHE A 4 20.03 1.76 -9.11
C PHE A 4 20.53 1.97 -7.68
N ILE A 5 21.81 1.64 -7.42
CA ILE A 5 22.46 1.90 -6.13
C ILE A 5 22.41 3.40 -5.81
N LYS A 6 22.78 4.27 -6.77
CA LYS A 6 22.69 5.73 -6.59
C LYS A 6 21.26 6.21 -6.27
N ALA A 7 20.25 5.62 -6.91
CA ALA A 7 18.85 5.93 -6.62
C ALA A 7 18.40 5.45 -5.23
N LEU A 8 18.90 4.29 -4.76
CA LEU A 8 18.69 3.81 -3.41
C LEU A 8 19.33 4.72 -2.37
N GLU A 9 20.59 5.11 -2.57
CA GLU A 9 21.30 6.05 -1.70
C GLU A 9 20.52 7.37 -1.56
N ALA A 10 20.01 7.93 -2.67
CA ALA A 10 19.22 9.16 -2.65
C ALA A 10 17.87 8.99 -1.90
N LYS A 11 17.24 7.81 -1.96
CA LYS A 11 16.02 7.51 -1.19
C LYS A 11 16.32 7.37 0.31
N VAL A 12 17.42 6.72 0.66
CA VAL A 12 17.81 6.42 2.05
C VAL A 12 18.39 7.65 2.76
N GLN A 13 19.04 8.57 2.03
CA GLN A 13 19.60 9.82 2.59
C GLN A 13 18.58 10.76 3.25
N LYS A 14 17.26 10.53 3.10
CA LYS A 14 16.25 11.21 3.92
C LYS A 14 16.26 10.78 5.40
N SER A 15 16.87 9.64 5.74
CA SER A 15 17.18 9.27 7.13
C SER A 15 18.67 9.53 7.41
N THR A 16 18.95 10.53 8.23
CA THR A 16 20.26 11.11 8.55
C THR A 16 21.15 10.24 9.45
N LEU A 17 21.33 8.96 9.13
CA LEU A 17 22.31 8.11 9.82
C LEU A 17 23.21 7.41 8.78
N GLU A 18 24.52 7.64 8.91
CA GLU A 18 25.59 7.02 8.12
C GLU A 18 25.57 5.47 8.15
N GLN A 19 24.72 4.88 8.98
CA GLN A 19 24.58 3.45 9.21
C GLN A 19 23.81 2.69 8.11
N ILE A 20 22.96 3.35 7.31
CA ILE A 20 22.16 2.66 6.28
C ILE A 20 22.84 2.78 4.92
N GLN A 21 23.97 2.09 4.74
CA GLN A 21 24.57 1.92 3.42
C GLN A 21 23.84 0.83 2.64
N PRO A 22 23.36 1.07 1.39
CA PRO A 22 22.64 0.06 0.62
C PRO A 22 23.45 -1.21 0.32
N LEU A 23 24.79 -1.11 0.37
CA LEU A 23 25.75 -2.18 0.11
C LEU A 23 26.94 -2.03 1.06
N LYS A 24 27.28 -3.10 1.78
CA LYS A 24 28.45 -3.20 2.67
C LYS A 24 29.30 -4.39 2.25
N ILE A 25 30.58 -4.14 1.99
CA ILE A 25 31.54 -5.18 1.57
C ILE A 25 32.53 -5.39 2.71
N ILE A 26 32.58 -6.62 3.24
CA ILE A 26 33.51 -7.01 4.29
C ILE A 26 34.55 -7.97 3.69
N LYS A 27 35.81 -7.53 3.61
CA LYS A 27 36.93 -8.33 3.09
C LYS A 27 37.75 -8.88 4.26
N GLY A 28 37.41 -10.08 4.75
CA GLY A 28 38.10 -10.78 5.84
C GLY A 28 37.37 -10.72 7.21
N GLY A 29 37.87 -11.45 8.20
CA GLY A 29 37.25 -11.58 9.53
C GLY A 29 36.34 -12.80 9.65
N ALA A 30 35.51 -12.84 10.70
CA ALA A 30 34.64 -13.98 11.02
C ALA A 30 33.45 -14.13 10.05
N GLU A 31 32.98 -13.03 9.45
CA GLU A 31 31.85 -13.02 8.51
C GLU A 31 32.20 -12.26 7.21
N PRO A 32 33.07 -12.83 6.36
CA PRO A 32 33.40 -12.23 5.08
C PRO A 32 32.19 -12.34 4.13
N GLY A 33 31.86 -11.25 3.43
CA GLY A 33 30.71 -11.24 2.55
C GLY A 33 30.32 -9.88 2.00
N VAL A 34 29.37 -9.92 1.07
CA VAL A 34 28.71 -8.74 0.50
C VAL A 34 27.28 -8.69 1.04
N TRP A 35 27.00 -7.67 1.84
CA TRP A 35 25.71 -7.45 2.47
C TRP A 35 25.00 -6.30 1.77
N GLY A 36 23.70 -6.43 1.52
CA GLY A 36 22.93 -5.38 0.89
C GLY A 36 21.50 -5.33 1.41
N VAL A 37 20.84 -4.20 1.21
CA VAL A 37 19.42 -4.05 1.53
C VAL A 37 18.57 -4.99 0.66
N GLU A 38 17.43 -5.44 1.18
CA GLU A 38 16.53 -6.39 0.52
C GLU A 38 16.22 -5.98 -0.93
N LEU A 39 15.90 -4.71 -1.17
CA LEU A 39 15.59 -4.20 -2.50
C LEU A 39 16.77 -4.30 -3.49
N LEU A 40 18.00 -4.26 -2.99
CA LEU A 40 19.21 -4.49 -3.80
C LEU A 40 19.34 -5.97 -4.16
N ALA A 41 19.06 -6.87 -3.21
CA ALA A 41 19.07 -8.32 -3.43
C ALA A 41 18.00 -8.75 -4.45
N ILE A 42 16.77 -8.21 -4.35
CA ILE A 42 15.70 -8.44 -5.32
C ILE A 42 16.13 -7.98 -6.72
N ARG A 43 16.72 -6.77 -6.82
CA ARG A 43 17.19 -6.26 -8.12
C ARG A 43 18.32 -7.10 -8.70
N TYR A 44 19.19 -7.63 -7.85
CA TYR A 44 20.27 -8.52 -8.27
C TYR A 44 19.73 -9.87 -8.76
N ALA A 45 18.76 -10.46 -8.06
CA ALA A 45 18.08 -11.68 -8.50
C ALA A 45 17.41 -11.50 -9.87
N ALA A 46 16.71 -10.37 -10.07
CA ALA A 46 16.12 -10.00 -11.35
C ALA A 46 17.16 -9.87 -12.48
N TRP A 47 18.37 -9.38 -12.17
CA TRP A 47 19.46 -9.28 -13.15
C TRP A 47 20.03 -10.65 -13.53
N ILE A 48 20.10 -11.60 -12.60
CA ILE A 48 20.56 -12.97 -12.87
C ILE A 48 19.52 -13.74 -13.68
N LYS A 49 18.23 -13.61 -13.32
CA LYS A 49 17.15 -14.42 -13.88
C LYS A 49 15.98 -13.52 -14.33
N PRO A 50 15.79 -13.30 -15.64
CA PRO A 50 14.70 -12.47 -16.14
C PRO A 50 13.30 -12.98 -15.77
N GLU A 51 13.10 -14.29 -15.64
CA GLU A 51 11.79 -14.86 -15.27
C GLU A 51 11.37 -14.42 -13.85
N PHE A 52 12.33 -14.26 -12.94
CA PHE A 52 12.03 -13.71 -11.60
C PHE A 52 11.49 -12.28 -11.69
N GLU A 53 12.02 -11.45 -12.59
CA GLU A 53 11.51 -10.09 -12.79
C GLU A 53 10.08 -10.09 -13.34
N ILE A 54 9.76 -11.03 -14.25
CA ILE A 54 8.40 -11.21 -14.79
C ILE A 54 7.42 -11.59 -13.67
N GLU A 55 7.76 -12.57 -12.84
CA GLU A 55 6.93 -13.00 -11.70
C GLU A 55 6.66 -11.85 -10.72
N VAL A 56 7.69 -11.07 -10.38
CA VAL A 56 7.54 -9.88 -9.52
C VAL A 56 6.56 -8.87 -10.15
N TYR A 57 6.64 -8.64 -11.46
CA TYR A 57 5.70 -7.74 -12.15
C TYR A 57 4.27 -8.29 -12.17
N GLU A 58 4.07 -9.60 -12.29
CA GLU A 58 2.74 -10.21 -12.23
C GLU A 58 2.08 -10.11 -10.87
N VAL A 59 2.85 -10.36 -9.81
CA VAL A 59 2.39 -10.17 -8.42
C VAL A 59 2.05 -8.70 -8.19
N PHE A 60 2.92 -7.78 -8.61
CA PHE A 60 2.66 -6.35 -8.48
C PHE A 60 1.37 -5.93 -9.20
N LYS A 61 1.18 -6.32 -10.47
CA LYS A 61 -0.05 -6.05 -11.24
C LYS A 61 -1.29 -6.60 -10.52
N THR A 62 -1.18 -7.80 -9.95
CA THR A 62 -2.29 -8.46 -9.25
C THR A 62 -2.68 -7.69 -7.99
N VAL A 63 -1.70 -7.34 -7.15
CA VAL A 63 -1.93 -6.56 -5.92
C VAL A 63 -2.56 -5.20 -6.24
N VAL A 64 -2.04 -4.48 -7.24
CA VAL A 64 -2.60 -3.19 -7.65
C VAL A 64 -4.04 -3.34 -8.14
N ARG A 65 -4.36 -4.36 -8.94
CA ARG A 65 -5.74 -4.63 -9.39
C ARG A 65 -6.68 -4.94 -8.23
N LEU A 66 -6.24 -5.72 -7.25
CA LEU A 66 -7.02 -6.00 -6.04
C LEU A 66 -7.27 -4.73 -5.24
N GLY A 67 -6.25 -3.88 -5.11
CA GLY A 67 -6.35 -2.56 -4.47
C GLY A 67 -7.34 -1.63 -5.16
N VAL A 68 -7.31 -1.54 -6.50
CA VAL A 68 -8.29 -0.76 -7.27
C VAL A 68 -9.71 -1.31 -7.07
N GLY A 69 -9.85 -2.64 -7.04
CA GLY A 69 -11.11 -3.31 -6.70
C GLY A 69 -11.64 -2.91 -5.32
N ALA A 70 -10.79 -2.96 -4.29
CA ALA A 70 -11.14 -2.53 -2.93
C ALA A 70 -11.53 -1.04 -2.89
N MET A 71 -10.80 -0.19 -3.61
CA MET A 71 -11.08 1.24 -3.67
C MET A 71 -12.42 1.54 -4.32
N SER A 72 -12.79 0.81 -5.38
CA SER A 72 -14.11 0.95 -6.02
C SER A 72 -15.26 0.61 -5.06
N ARG A 73 -15.08 -0.38 -4.17
CA ARG A 73 -16.07 -0.72 -3.14
C ARG A 73 -16.19 0.39 -2.10
N LEU A 74 -15.05 0.92 -1.64
CA LEU A 74 -15.02 2.05 -0.70
C LEU A 74 -15.74 3.27 -1.30
N ASN A 75 -15.41 3.64 -2.54
CA ASN A 75 -16.03 4.76 -3.26
C ASN A 75 -17.55 4.57 -3.40
N ARG A 76 -18.02 3.33 -3.62
CA ARG A 76 -19.45 3.03 -3.67
C ARG A 76 -20.13 3.27 -2.32
N ILE A 77 -19.51 2.87 -1.22
CA ILE A 77 -20.03 3.10 0.13
C ILE A 77 -20.10 4.61 0.42
N ASP A 78 -19.04 5.34 0.10
CA ASP A 78 -18.99 6.80 0.28
C ASP A 78 -20.06 7.50 -0.55
N HIS A 79 -20.28 7.06 -1.80
CA HIS A 79 -21.36 7.58 -2.62
C HIS A 79 -22.74 7.31 -1.96
N ILE A 80 -22.99 6.10 -1.47
CA ILE A 80 -24.26 5.77 -0.79
C ILE A 80 -24.46 6.66 0.45
N ILE A 81 -23.43 6.80 1.29
CA ILE A 81 -23.50 7.66 2.48
C ILE A 81 -23.84 9.09 2.08
N ASN A 82 -23.19 9.63 1.05
CA ASN A 82 -23.43 10.99 0.57
C ASN A 82 -24.85 11.17 0.02
N THR A 83 -25.34 10.22 -0.78
CA THR A 83 -26.70 10.27 -1.33
C THR A 83 -27.75 10.20 -0.24
N GLU A 84 -27.60 9.28 0.72
CA GLU A 84 -28.57 9.13 1.80
C GLU A 84 -28.54 10.33 2.75
N THR A 85 -27.35 10.83 3.10
CA THR A 85 -27.20 12.05 3.90
C THR A 85 -27.95 13.23 3.27
N LYS A 86 -27.85 13.40 1.94
CA LYS A 86 -28.59 14.43 1.20
C LYS A 86 -30.11 14.20 1.28
N ALA A 87 -30.59 12.97 1.07
CA ALA A 87 -32.02 12.65 1.14
C ALA A 87 -32.62 12.97 2.52
N ILE A 88 -31.86 12.69 3.59
CA ILE A 88 -32.33 12.92 4.97
C ILE A 88 -32.41 14.40 5.29
N SER A 89 -31.50 15.22 4.77
CA SER A 89 -31.59 16.68 4.94
C SER A 89 -32.88 17.26 4.34
N GLN A 90 -33.51 16.55 3.40
CA GLN A 90 -34.74 16.96 2.73
C GLN A 90 -36.00 16.32 3.32
N CYS A 91 -35.90 15.29 4.17
CA CYS A 91 -37.06 14.56 4.67
C CYS A 91 -36.91 14.08 6.13
N ALA A 92 -37.61 14.75 7.05
CA ALA A 92 -37.60 14.42 8.49
C ALA A 92 -38.06 12.99 8.81
N SER A 93 -38.98 12.42 8.01
CA SER A 93 -39.48 11.04 8.21
C SER A 93 -38.39 9.97 8.05
N GLN A 94 -37.33 10.26 7.30
CA GLN A 94 -36.20 9.33 7.09
C GLN A 94 -35.13 9.43 8.18
N MET A 95 -35.15 10.48 9.02
CA MET A 95 -34.16 10.71 10.09
C MET A 95 -34.17 9.59 11.14
N ALA A 96 -35.35 9.09 11.52
CA ALA A 96 -35.48 8.04 12.53
C ALA A 96 -34.80 6.72 12.11
N LYS A 97 -34.87 6.36 10.81
CA LYS A 97 -34.24 5.14 10.26
C LYS A 97 -32.72 5.30 10.06
N TRP A 98 -32.25 6.53 9.87
CA TRP A 98 -30.83 6.86 9.71
C TRP A 98 -30.08 7.11 11.03
N GLY A 99 -30.78 7.03 12.17
CA GLY A 99 -30.20 7.31 13.48
C GLY A 99 -28.88 6.58 13.78
N VAL A 100 -28.19 7.07 14.81
CA VAL A 100 -26.81 6.69 15.20
C VAL A 100 -26.59 5.18 15.39
N GLY A 101 -27.64 4.41 15.72
CA GLY A 101 -27.56 2.95 15.89
C GLY A 101 -27.92 2.10 14.67
N GLY A 102 -28.53 2.70 13.63
CA GLY A 102 -29.14 1.97 12.52
C GLY A 102 -28.30 1.97 11.25
N ARG A 103 -28.93 2.38 10.13
CA ARG A 103 -28.33 2.33 8.78
C ARG A 103 -27.02 3.11 8.67
N LYS A 104 -26.92 4.28 9.32
CA LYS A 104 -25.71 5.10 9.34
C LYS A 104 -24.51 4.33 9.91
N ARG A 105 -24.69 3.64 11.04
CA ARG A 105 -23.63 2.85 11.69
C ARG A 105 -23.19 1.69 10.81
N LEU A 106 -24.14 0.97 10.20
CA LEU A 106 -23.83 -0.14 9.31
C LEU A 106 -22.97 0.31 8.12
N LEU A 107 -23.29 1.45 7.51
CA LEU A 107 -22.52 2.01 6.40
C LEU A 107 -21.12 2.47 6.83
N HIS A 108 -20.97 3.12 7.99
CA HIS A 108 -19.66 3.50 8.49
C HIS A 108 -18.80 2.29 8.88
N VAL A 109 -19.37 1.25 9.48
CA VAL A 109 -18.65 -0.01 9.75
C VAL A 109 -18.24 -0.69 8.45
N ALA A 110 -19.12 -0.70 7.44
CA ALA A 110 -18.77 -1.23 6.12
C ALA A 110 -17.65 -0.41 5.45
N ARG A 111 -17.68 0.93 5.61
CA ARG A 111 -16.65 1.84 5.14
C ARG A 111 -15.31 1.56 5.79
N GLU A 112 -15.26 1.41 7.12
CA GLU A 112 -14.04 1.07 7.85
C GLU A 112 -13.44 -0.26 7.38
N ARG A 113 -14.28 -1.28 7.16
CA ARG A 113 -13.82 -2.57 6.61
C ARG A 113 -13.24 -2.43 5.21
N ALA A 114 -13.91 -1.68 4.34
CA ALA A 114 -13.42 -1.42 2.98
C ALA A 114 -12.12 -0.58 2.99
N ALA A 115 -12.00 0.39 3.90
CA ALA A 115 -10.79 1.18 4.09
C ALA A 115 -9.61 0.32 4.54
N ASN A 116 -9.82 -0.59 5.50
CA ASN A 116 -8.80 -1.55 5.93
C ASN A 116 -8.36 -2.47 4.78
N GLU A 117 -9.29 -2.90 3.94
CA GLU A 117 -8.99 -3.70 2.76
C GLU A 117 -8.17 -2.92 1.72
N VAL A 118 -8.49 -1.65 1.47
CA VAL A 118 -7.66 -0.81 0.60
C VAL A 118 -6.27 -0.63 1.19
N GLN A 119 -6.15 -0.37 2.50
CA GLN A 119 -4.87 -0.20 3.16
C GLN A 119 -3.98 -1.45 3.09
N MET A 120 -4.58 -2.64 3.04
CA MET A 120 -3.86 -3.91 2.87
C MET A 120 -3.16 -4.00 1.51
N TYR A 121 -3.79 -3.52 0.43
CA TYR A 121 -3.25 -3.62 -0.94
C TYR A 121 -2.52 -2.35 -1.39
N LEU A 122 -2.95 -1.18 -0.91
CA LEU A 122 -2.50 0.14 -1.31
C LEU A 122 -2.27 1.02 -0.07
N PRO A 123 -1.19 0.75 0.70
CA PRO A 123 -0.94 1.44 1.95
C PRO A 123 -0.72 2.95 1.73
N GLY A 124 -1.39 3.77 2.54
CA GLY A 124 -1.27 5.24 2.52
C GLY A 124 -2.19 5.95 1.52
N MET A 125 -3.15 5.23 0.92
CA MET A 125 -4.12 5.80 -0.02
C MET A 125 -5.48 6.20 0.60
N VAL A 126 -5.75 5.83 1.86
CA VAL A 126 -7.03 6.08 2.57
C VAL A 126 -6.79 6.83 3.88
#